data_AF-A0A9D6RPQ8-F1
#
_entry.id   AF-A0A9D6RPQ8-F1
#
_cell.length_a   1.000
_cell.length_b   1.000
_cell.length_c   1.000
_cell.angle_alpha   90.00
_cell.angle_beta   90.00
_cell.angle_gamma   90.00
#
_symmetry.space_group_name_H-M   'P 1'
#
loop_
_entity.id
_entity.type
_entity.pdbx_description
1 polymer ?
#
loop_
_entity_poly.entity_id
_entity_poly.type
_entity_poly.pdbx_seq_one_letter_code
_entity_poly.pdbx_strand_id
1 'polypeptide(L)'
;MQKWNFDFKVNVTPELGLGKGTHDAIASDLRNKKQENSQEFEKLIEAMKEIYSGSENDVDQVLTEYPDLPAAFQSGAQVEILLKVLKWMFIMEDIVYWNYDGRAKLYNFLKEV
;
A
#
# COMPACT_ATOMS: atom_id res chain seq x y z
N MET A 1 -24.35 -16.93 -6.19
CA MET A 1 -23.61 -16.02 -7.10
C MET A 1 -22.18 -16.51 -7.16
N GLN A 2 -21.78 -17.13 -8.28
CA GLN A 2 -20.43 -17.68 -8.44
C GLN A 2 -19.50 -16.50 -8.74
N LYS A 3 -18.66 -16.13 -7.76
CA LYS A 3 -17.60 -15.15 -7.98
C LYS A 3 -16.59 -15.82 -8.93
N TRP A 4 -16.39 -15.24 -10.10
CA TRP A 4 -15.28 -15.59 -10.97
C TRP A 4 -14.02 -15.03 -10.29
N ASN A 5 -13.42 -15.83 -9.42
CA ASN A 5 -12.17 -15.47 -8.76
C ASN A 5 -11.07 -15.52 -9.83
N PHE A 6 -10.76 -14.37 -10.42
CA PHE A 6 -9.43 -14.16 -10.97
C PHE A 6 -8.48 -14.13 -9.77
N ASP A 7 -7.72 -15.21 -9.58
CA ASP A 7 -6.74 -15.32 -8.51
C ASP A 7 -5.43 -14.70 -9.01
N PHE A 8 -5.26 -13.39 -8.82
CA PHE A 8 -4.03 -12.68 -9.16
C PHE A 8 -3.06 -12.82 -7.99
N LYS A 9 -2.00 -13.60 -8.21
CA LYS A 9 -0.93 -13.75 -7.24
C LYS A 9 0.15 -12.71 -7.51
N VAL A 10 0.29 -11.73 -6.63
CA VAL A 10 1.48 -10.87 -6.62
C VAL A 10 2.63 -11.67 -6.01
N ASN A 11 3.54 -12.17 -6.85
CA ASN A 11 4.74 -12.83 -6.37
C ASN A 11 5.76 -11.78 -5.96
N VAL A 12 5.75 -11.41 -4.68
CA VAL A 12 6.82 -10.62 -4.08
C VAL A 12 7.87 -11.58 -3.54
N THR A 13 9.14 -11.44 -3.94
CA THR A 13 10.20 -12.26 -3.36
C THR A 13 10.32 -11.93 -1.86
N PRO A 14 10.62 -12.90 -0.99
CA PRO A 14 10.75 -12.66 0.45
C PRO A 14 11.73 -11.52 0.79
N GLU A 15 12.73 -11.32 -0.07
CA GLU A 15 13.74 -10.26 0.00
C GLU A 15 13.16 -8.84 -0.06
N LEU A 16 11.97 -8.66 -0.64
CA LEU A 16 11.30 -7.36 -0.75
C LEU A 16 10.36 -7.06 0.43
N GLY A 17 10.31 -7.93 1.44
CA GLY A 17 9.76 -7.63 2.78
C GLY A 17 8.25 -7.74 2.99
N LEU A 18 7.44 -7.98 1.95
CA LEU A 18 5.96 -8.00 2.05
C LEU A 18 5.33 -9.37 2.39
N GLY A 19 6.12 -10.42 2.56
CA GLY A 19 5.63 -11.76 2.85
C GLY A 19 4.62 -12.25 1.80
N LYS A 20 3.38 -12.56 2.21
CA LYS A 20 2.30 -13.02 1.30
C LYS A 20 1.53 -11.88 0.61
N GLY A 21 1.81 -10.61 0.92
CA GLY A 21 1.09 -9.46 0.34
C GLY A 21 -0.39 -9.39 0.73
N THR A 22 -0.78 -9.98 1.87
CA THR A 22 -2.17 -9.90 2.38
C THR A 22 -2.44 -8.54 3.03
N HIS A 23 -3.72 -8.21 3.22
CA HIS A 23 -4.13 -6.99 3.93
C HIS A 23 -3.48 -6.92 5.32
N ASP A 24 -3.44 -8.04 6.05
CA ASP A 24 -2.81 -8.12 7.38
C ASP A 24 -1.29 -7.96 7.34
N ALA A 25 -0.62 -8.47 6.30
CA ALA A 25 0.83 -8.31 6.15
C ALA A 25 1.18 -6.83 5.96
N ILE A 26 0.43 -6.13 5.10
CA ILE A 26 0.59 -4.69 4.86
C ILE A 26 0.24 -3.88 6.11
N ALA A 27 -0.84 -4.21 6.80
CA ALA A 27 -1.18 -3.54 8.05
C ALA A 27 -0.08 -3.74 9.11
N SER A 28 0.51 -4.93 9.20
CA SER A 28 1.62 -5.19 10.14
C SER A 28 2.88 -4.40 9.77
N ASP A 29 3.19 -4.30 8.47
CA ASP A 29 4.28 -3.48 7.95
C ASP A 29 4.10 -2.00 8.32
N LEU A 30 2.89 -1.45 8.12
CA LEU A 30 2.55 -0.08 8.53
C LEU A 30 2.66 0.14 10.05
N ARG A 31 2.22 -0.81 10.88
CA ARG A 31 2.39 -0.72 12.35
C ARG A 31 3.85 -0.59 12.74
N ASN A 32 4.71 -1.41 12.12
CA ASN A 32 6.12 -1.41 12.41
C ASN A 32 6.77 -0.08 11.99
N LYS A 33 6.46 0.41 10.79
CA LYS A 33 6.96 1.71 10.31
C LYS A 33 6.51 2.88 11.19
N LYS A 34 5.25 2.87 11.65
CA LYS A 34 4.72 3.88 12.59
C LYS A 34 5.46 3.89 13.93
N GLN A 35 5.82 2.72 14.45
CA GLN A 35 6.60 2.58 15.68
C GLN A 35 8.07 2.96 15.48
N GLU A 36 8.64 2.68 14.31
CA GLU A 36 10.03 2.95 13.97
C GLU A 36 10.28 4.46 13.80
N ASN A 37 9.42 5.15 13.04
CA ASN A 37 9.58 6.58 12.78
C ASN A 37 8.21 7.22 12.49
N SER A 38 7.58 7.80 13.52
CA SER A 38 6.25 8.39 13.40
C SER A 38 6.21 9.62 12.48
N GLN A 39 7.29 10.40 12.41
CA GLN A 39 7.35 11.60 11.57
C GLN A 39 7.39 11.24 10.08
N GLU A 40 8.23 10.29 9.69
CA GLU A 40 8.26 9.81 8.30
C GLU A 40 7.01 8.98 7.96
N PHE A 41 6.39 8.34 8.96
CA PHE A 41 5.14 7.64 8.77
C PHE A 41 3.99 8.58 8.38
N GLU A 42 3.93 9.80 8.90
CA GLU A 42 2.94 10.80 8.45
C GLU A 42 3.09 11.11 6.95
N LYS A 43 4.33 11.25 6.46
CA LYS A 43 4.61 11.42 5.03
C LYS A 43 4.19 10.19 4.22
N LEU A 44 4.42 8.98 4.73
CA LEU A 44 3.97 7.74 4.12
C LEU A 44 2.44 7.72 3.96
N ILE A 45 1.69 8.17 4.97
CA ILE A 45 0.22 8.23 4.91
C ILE A 45 -0.27 9.24 3.86
N GLU A 46 0.39 10.39 3.71
CA GLU A 46 0.04 11.33 2.63
C GLU A 46 0.38 10.77 1.25
N ALA A 47 1.55 10.14 1.05
CA ALA A 47 1.87 9.44 -0.20
C ALA A 47 0.84 8.33 -0.53
N MET A 48 0.43 7.54 0.47
CA MET A 48 -0.64 6.53 0.31
C MET A 48 -1.97 7.16 -0.09
N LYS A 49 -2.30 8.34 0.44
CA LYS A 49 -3.53 9.07 0.13
C LYS A 49 -3.53 9.60 -1.31
N GLU A 50 -2.40 10.03 -1.83
CA GLU A 50 -2.25 10.39 -3.25
C GLU A 50 -2.55 9.20 -4.15
N ILE A 51 -1.92 8.04 -3.88
CA ILE A 51 -2.18 6.79 -4.60
C ILE A 51 -3.65 6.34 -4.46
N TYR A 52 -4.23 6.47 -3.27
CA TYR A 52 -5.64 6.18 -3.01
C TYR A 52 -6.58 7.08 -3.83
N SER A 53 -6.31 8.38 -3.90
CA SER A 53 -7.13 9.32 -4.67
C SER A 53 -6.98 9.15 -6.18
N GLY A 54 -5.87 8.56 -6.63
CA GLY A 54 -5.53 8.44 -8.05
C GLY A 54 -5.13 9.78 -8.69
N SER A 55 -4.75 10.78 -7.89
CA SER A 55 -4.24 12.07 -8.38
C SER A 55 -2.96 11.91 -9.20
N GLU A 56 -2.09 11.01 -8.76
CA GLU A 56 -0.93 10.52 -9.50
C GLU A 56 -0.99 8.99 -9.53
N ASN A 57 -0.80 8.42 -10.71
CA ASN A 57 -0.82 6.97 -10.90
C ASN A 57 0.60 6.38 -10.84
N ASP A 58 1.65 7.16 -11.11
CA ASP A 58 3.01 6.67 -11.03
C ASP A 58 3.56 6.81 -9.60
N VAL A 59 3.86 5.68 -8.96
CA VAL A 59 4.46 5.65 -7.62
C VAL A 59 5.83 6.31 -7.61
N ASP A 60 6.59 6.17 -8.70
CA ASP A 60 7.93 6.73 -8.77
C ASP A 60 7.85 8.27 -8.83
N GLN A 61 6.82 8.80 -9.50
CA GLN A 61 6.53 10.24 -9.52
C GLN A 61 6.06 10.76 -8.15
N VAL A 62 5.17 10.04 -7.46
CA VAL A 62 4.79 10.40 -6.07
C VAL A 62 6.02 10.49 -5.18
N LEU A 63 6.94 9.54 -5.27
CA LEU A 63 8.15 9.53 -4.44
C LEU A 63 9.12 10.68 -4.74
N THR A 64 9.01 11.37 -5.88
CA THR A 64 9.83 12.58 -6.14
C THR A 64 9.47 13.73 -5.21
N GLU A 65 8.22 13.79 -4.71
CA GLU A 65 7.76 14.77 -3.73
C GLU A 65 8.19 14.40 -2.30
N TYR A 66 8.64 13.16 -2.09
CA TYR A 66 9.07 12.62 -0.79
C TYR A 66 10.46 11.95 -0.87
N PRO A 67 11.53 12.68 -1.19
CA PRO A 67 12.84 12.11 -1.54
C PRO A 67 13.49 11.30 -0.41
N ASP A 68 13.18 11.61 0.85
CA ASP A 68 13.74 10.91 2.01
C ASP A 68 12.99 9.61 2.35
N LEU A 69 11.74 9.49 1.88
CA LEU A 69 10.82 8.43 2.27
C LEU A 69 11.28 7.02 1.87
N PRO A 70 11.89 6.79 0.68
CA PRO A 70 12.43 5.48 0.31
C PRO A 70 13.46 4.91 1.28
N ALA A 71 14.19 5.77 1.99
CA ALA A 71 15.24 5.40 2.95
C ALA A 71 14.84 5.60 4.42
N ALA A 72 13.60 6.04 4.68
CA ALA A 72 13.13 6.43 6.01
C ALA A 72 12.92 5.27 6.99
N PHE A 73 12.86 4.03 6.49
CA PHE A 73 12.55 2.84 7.28
C PHE A 73 13.51 1.69 6.95
N GLN A 74 13.96 0.99 7.98
CA GLN A 74 14.82 -0.19 7.91
C GLN A 74 14.03 -1.49 8.05
N SER A 75 12.82 -1.43 8.60
CA SER A 75 11.95 -2.60 8.77
C SER A 75 10.99 -2.81 7.60
N GLY A 76 10.68 -4.08 7.35
CA GLY A 76 9.61 -4.47 6.43
C GLY A 76 9.96 -4.24 4.96
N ALA A 77 8.94 -3.97 4.15
CA ALA A 77 9.14 -3.68 2.73
C ALA A 77 9.72 -2.28 2.49
N GLN A 78 10.46 -2.15 1.39
CA GLN A 78 10.84 -0.85 0.86
C GLN A 78 9.56 -0.06 0.52
N VAL A 79 9.57 1.25 0.78
CA VAL A 79 8.38 2.10 0.59
C VAL A 79 7.88 2.05 -0.85
N GLU A 80 8.78 2.08 -1.81
CA GLU A 80 8.43 1.97 -3.23
C GLU A 80 7.63 0.70 -3.54
N ILE A 81 8.09 -0.45 -3.03
CA ILE A 81 7.42 -1.73 -3.25
C ILE A 81 6.06 -1.76 -2.53
N LEU A 82 6.01 -1.25 -1.30
CA LEU A 82 4.78 -1.14 -0.53
C LEU A 82 3.72 -0.32 -1.27
N LEU A 83 4.07 0.85 -1.78
CA LEU A 83 3.16 1.72 -2.52
C LEU A 83 2.74 1.11 -3.86
N LYS A 84 3.64 0.44 -4.59
CA LYS A 84 3.31 -0.28 -5.84
C LYS A 84 2.34 -1.43 -5.60
N VAL A 85 2.53 -2.20 -4.53
CA VAL A 85 1.58 -3.26 -4.14
C VAL A 85 0.24 -2.68 -3.69
N LEU A 86 0.25 -1.61 -2.90
CA LEU A 86 -0.97 -0.96 -2.44
C LEU A 86 -1.79 -0.37 -3.59
N LYS A 87 -1.13 0.28 -4.56
CA LYS A 87 -1.78 0.73 -5.80
C LYS A 87 -2.50 -0.42 -6.50
N TRP A 88 -1.83 -1.56 -6.65
CA TRP A 88 -2.44 -2.74 -7.25
C TRP A 88 -3.66 -3.23 -6.47
N MET A 89 -3.59 -3.24 -5.14
CA MET A 89 -4.74 -3.63 -4.32
C MET A 89 -5.93 -2.71 -4.50
N PHE A 90 -5.72 -1.39 -4.57
CA PHE A 90 -6.81 -0.46 -4.84
C PHE A 90 -7.47 -0.71 -6.20
N ILE A 91 -6.68 -0.97 -7.25
CA ILE A 91 -7.21 -1.35 -8.57
C ILE A 91 -8.03 -2.64 -8.46
N MET A 92 -7.55 -3.61 -7.69
CA MET A 92 -8.25 -4.89 -7.52
C MET A 92 -9.57 -4.73 -6.77
N GLU A 93 -9.58 -3.91 -5.71
CA GLU A 93 -10.79 -3.58 -4.98
C GLU A 93 -11.82 -2.87 -5.87
N ASP A 94 -11.40 -1.98 -6.78
CA ASP A 94 -12.29 -1.32 -7.74
C ASP A 94 -12.87 -2.29 -8.78
N ILE A 95 -12.10 -3.28 -9.22
CA ILE A 95 -12.56 -4.33 -10.14
C ILE A 95 -13.56 -5.27 -9.45
N VAL A 96 -13.30 -5.66 -8.20
CA VAL A 96 -14.15 -6.60 -7.43
C VAL A 96 -15.41 -5.92 -6.91
N TYR A 97 -15.30 -4.69 -6.43
CA TYR A 97 -16.39 -3.90 -5.86
C TYR A 97 -16.63 -2.67 -6.73
N TRP A 98 -17.44 -2.87 -7.77
CA TRP A 98 -17.79 -1.88 -8.80
C TRP A 98 -18.60 -0.67 -8.30
N ASN A 99 -18.66 -0.43 -6.99
CA ASN A 99 -19.33 0.69 -6.34
C ASN A 99 -18.37 1.62 -5.59
N TYR A 100 -17.05 1.52 -5.81
CA TYR A 100 -15.99 2.28 -5.12
C TYR A 100 -15.84 2.01 -3.61
N ASP A 101 -16.71 1.21 -2.98
CA ASP A 101 -16.61 0.95 -1.55
C ASP A 101 -15.37 0.12 -1.18
N GLY A 102 -14.89 -0.74 -2.09
CA GLY A 102 -13.75 -1.64 -1.82
C GLY A 102 -12.48 -0.86 -1.49
N ARG A 103 -12.08 0.04 -2.38
CA ARG A 103 -10.91 0.91 -2.20
C ARG A 103 -11.03 1.75 -0.93
N ALA A 104 -12.19 2.34 -0.67
CA ALA A 104 -12.44 3.14 0.54
C ALA A 104 -12.30 2.30 1.81
N LYS A 105 -12.84 1.07 1.84
CA LYS A 105 -12.71 0.14 2.97
C LYS A 105 -11.25 -0.23 3.23
N LEU A 106 -10.51 -0.57 2.17
CA LEU A 106 -9.08 -0.89 2.29
C LEU A 106 -8.29 0.31 2.83
N TYR A 107 -8.50 1.50 2.27
CA TYR A 107 -7.81 2.71 2.74
C TYR A 107 -8.12 3.03 4.20
N ASN A 108 -9.39 2.97 4.61
CA ASN A 108 -9.78 3.23 6.00
C ASN A 108 -9.17 2.21 6.96
N PHE A 109 -9.17 0.92 6.60
CA PHE A 109 -8.53 -0.12 7.40
C PHE A 109 -7.03 0.14 7.61
N LEU A 110 -6.32 0.56 6.56
CA LEU A 110 -4.88 0.82 6.64
C LEU A 110 -4.56 2.14 7.36
N LYS A 111 -5.43 3.14 7.29
CA LYS A 111 -5.28 4.43 7.96
C LYS A 111 -5.47 4.34 9.48
N GLU A 112 -6.27 3.39 9.95
CA GLU A 112 -6.53 3.16 11.38
C GLU A 112 -5.41 2.39 12.10
N VAL A 113 -4.39 1.96 11.36
CA VAL A 113 -3.18 1.32 11.87
C VAL A 113 -2.32 2.34 12.63
#